data_AF-A0A932V7L6-F1
#
_entry.id   AF-A0A932V7L6-F1
#
_cell.length_a   1.000
_cell.length_b   1.000
_cell.length_c   1.000
_cell.angle_alpha   90.00
_cell.angle_beta   90.00
_cell.angle_gamma   90.00
#
_symmetry.space_group_name_H-M   'P 1'
#
loop_
_entity.id
_entity.type
_entity.pdbx_description
1 polymer ?
#
loop_
_entity_poly.entity_id
_entity_poly.type
_entity_poly.pdbx_seq_one_letter_code
_entity_poly.pdbx_strand_id
1 'polypeptide(L)'
;MATRKAAATGAVVRLIDATGSSAAGWKSAVADAVKGVAKDAPDPIGVEVVRQWADLKAGKIATYRVAVRVAYRQRLSSRTLS
;
A
#
# COMPACT_ATOMS: atom_id res chain seq x y z
N MET A 1 17.85 12.33 37.12
CA MET A 1 17.43 11.53 35.95
C MET A 1 15.97 11.86 35.65
N ALA A 2 15.68 12.61 34.59
CA ALA A 2 14.30 12.87 34.17
C ALA A 2 13.89 11.81 33.15
N THR A 3 12.95 10.95 33.53
CA THR A 3 12.28 10.01 32.63
C THR A 3 11.44 10.82 31.64
N ARG A 4 11.91 10.95 30.40
CA ARG A 4 11.06 11.45 29.31
C ARG A 4 9.98 10.41 29.05
N LYS A 5 8.77 10.64 29.57
CA LYS A 5 7.56 9.92 29.17
C LYS A 5 7.39 10.17 27.66
N ALA A 6 7.65 9.17 26.84
CA ALA A 6 7.44 9.27 25.40
C ALA A 6 5.99 9.69 25.16
N ALA A 7 5.79 10.86 24.55
CA ALA A 7 4.46 11.29 24.14
C ALA A 7 3.92 10.23 23.19
N ALA A 8 2.83 9.56 23.59
CA ALA A 8 2.17 8.58 22.75
C ALA A 8 1.73 9.28 21.47
N THR A 9 2.53 9.14 20.41
CA THR A 9 2.20 9.68 19.11
C THR A 9 1.09 8.80 18.58
N GLY A 10 -0.16 9.28 18.63
CA GLY A 10 -1.29 8.53 18.12
C GLY A 10 -1.02 8.09 16.67
N ALA A 11 -1.40 6.86 16.33
CA ALA A 11 -1.30 6.34 14.98
C ALA A 11 -2.68 5.86 14.54
N VAL A 12 -3.02 6.14 13.29
CA VAL A 12 -4.22 5.62 12.64
C VAL A 12 -3.81 4.67 11.51
N VAL A 13 -4.65 3.67 11.25
CA VAL A 13 -4.54 2.87 10.04
C VAL A 13 -5.36 3.54 8.95
N ARG A 14 -4.74 3.78 7.80
CA ARG A 14 -5.42 4.26 6.61
C ARG A 14 -5.33 3.23 5.51
N LEU A 15 -6.26 3.34 4.56
CA LEU A 15 -6.33 2.51 3.37
C LEU A 15 -6.12 3.41 2.15
N ILE A 16 -5.31 2.95 1.20
CA ILE A 16 -5.13 3.58 -0.11
C ILE A 16 -5.36 2.55 -1.20
N ASP A 17 -6.12 2.92 -2.22
CA ASP A 17 -6.37 2.07 -3.38
C ASP A 17 -5.25 2.23 -4.41
N ALA A 18 -4.83 1.11 -4.99
CA ALA A 18 -3.77 1.08 -5.99
C ALA A 18 -4.06 0.01 -7.06
N THR A 19 -3.52 0.22 -8.25
CA THR A 19 -3.48 -0.79 -9.29
C THR A 19 -2.04 -1.12 -9.65
N GLY A 20 -1.78 -2.38 -9.97
CA GLY A 20 -0.46 -2.83 -10.43
C GLY A 20 -0.58 -3.84 -11.55
N SER A 21 0.52 -4.06 -12.24
CA SER A 21 0.58 -4.98 -13.36
C SER A 21 1.91 -5.69 -13.48
N SER A 22 1.90 -6.89 -14.09
CA SER A 22 3.13 -7.63 -14.36
C SER A 22 2.91 -8.67 -15.44
N ALA A 23 3.94 -8.95 -16.25
CA ALA A 23 3.96 -10.13 -17.12
C ALA A 23 4.31 -11.42 -16.35
N ALA A 24 4.90 -11.31 -15.15
CA ALA A 24 5.45 -12.44 -14.39
C ALA A 24 4.43 -13.17 -13.50
N GLY A 25 3.21 -12.64 -13.33
CA GLY A 25 2.14 -13.26 -12.55
C GLY A 25 1.53 -12.35 -11.48
N TRP A 26 0.48 -12.85 -10.82
CA TRP A 26 -0.31 -12.11 -9.83
C TRP A 26 0.50 -11.56 -8.66
N LYS A 27 1.43 -12.36 -8.09
CA LYS A 27 2.29 -11.92 -6.98
C LYS A 27 3.12 -10.70 -7.37
N SER A 28 3.65 -10.67 -8.58
CA SER A 28 4.45 -9.55 -9.08
C SER A 28 3.58 -8.32 -9.35
N ALA A 29 2.36 -8.50 -9.86
CA ALA A 29 1.42 -7.39 -10.06
C ALA A 29 0.98 -6.76 -8.72
N VAL A 30 0.81 -7.55 -7.65
CA VAL A 30 0.54 -7.03 -6.30
C VAL A 30 1.75 -6.25 -5.77
N ALA A 31 2.96 -6.77 -5.93
CA ALA A 31 4.18 -6.08 -5.52
C ALA A 31 4.36 -4.74 -6.27
N ASP A 32 4.03 -4.70 -7.55
CA ASP A 32 4.01 -3.49 -8.37
C ASP A 32 3.02 -2.45 -7.82
N ALA A 33 1.78 -2.86 -7.50
CA ALA A 33 0.77 -1.98 -6.91
C ALA A 33 1.21 -1.37 -5.57
N VAL A 34 1.75 -2.21 -4.66
CA VAL A 34 2.24 -1.75 -3.34
C VAL A 34 3.43 -0.79 -3.50
N LYS A 35 4.34 -1.07 -4.43
CA LYS A 35 5.47 -0.18 -4.74
C LYS A 35 4.99 1.18 -5.28
N GLY A 36 3.93 1.19 -6.09
CA GLY A 36 3.35 2.40 -6.67
C GLY A 36 2.90 3.43 -5.62
N VAL A 37 2.45 2.97 -4.45
CA VAL A 37 1.98 3.84 -3.35
C VAL A 37 3.00 4.05 -2.24
N ALA A 38 4.22 3.54 -2.35
CA ALA A 38 5.20 3.55 -1.25
C ALA A 38 5.56 4.95 -0.73
N LYS A 39 5.41 6.00 -1.56
CA LYS A 39 5.61 7.41 -1.14
C LYS A 39 4.46 7.95 -0.30
N ASP A 40 3.23 7.54 -0.60
CA ASP A 40 2.01 7.99 0.07
C ASP A 40 1.65 7.08 1.27
N ALA A 41 2.16 5.85 1.25
CA ALA A 41 1.98 4.81 2.26
C ALA A 41 3.35 4.38 2.83
N PRO A 42 3.99 5.18 3.71
CA PRO A 42 5.38 4.98 4.16
C PRO A 42 5.60 3.79 5.12
N ASP A 43 4.54 3.16 5.61
CA ASP A 43 4.59 1.96 6.45
C ASP A 43 3.41 1.02 6.11
N PRO A 44 3.46 0.33 4.95
CA PRO A 44 2.41 -0.61 4.55
C PRO A 44 2.41 -1.81 5.50
N ILE A 45 1.23 -2.15 6.03
CA ILE A 45 1.04 -3.23 7.01
C ILE A 45 0.17 -4.38 6.49
N GLY A 46 -0.50 -4.19 5.34
CA GLY A 46 -1.36 -5.20 4.75
C GLY A 46 -1.83 -4.81 3.37
N VAL A 47 -2.25 -5.81 2.59
CA VAL A 47 -2.82 -5.63 1.26
C VAL A 47 -4.03 -6.55 1.09
N GLU A 48 -5.14 -5.97 0.66
CA GLU A 48 -6.33 -6.70 0.25
C GLU A 48 -6.42 -6.67 -1.28
N VAL A 49 -6.62 -7.84 -1.90
CA VAL A 49 -6.85 -7.93 -3.34
C VAL A 49 -8.33 -7.70 -3.62
N VAL A 50 -8.66 -6.57 -4.23
CA VAL A 50 -10.05 -6.21 -4.56
C VAL A 50 -10.49 -6.90 -5.85
N ARG A 51 -9.63 -6.94 -6.86
CA ARG A 51 -9.88 -7.65 -8.12
C ARG A 51 -8.58 -8.06 -8.80
N GLN A 52 -8.66 -9.13 -9.58
CA GLN A 52 -7.62 -9.60 -10.49
C GLN A 52 -8.21 -9.74 -11.88
N TRP A 53 -7.47 -9.33 -12.91
CA TRP A 53 -7.85 -9.52 -14.31
C TRP A 53 -6.60 -9.55 -15.19
N ALA A 54 -6.72 -10.05 -16.42
CA ALA A 54 -5.58 -10.21 -17.30
C ALA A 54 -5.90 -9.68 -18.71
N ASP A 55 -4.89 -9.10 -19.33
CA ASP A 55 -4.92 -8.78 -20.76
C ASP A 55 -4.47 -10.01 -21.55
N LEU A 56 -5.18 -10.31 -22.64
CA LEU A 56 -4.84 -11.42 -23.54
C LEU A 56 -4.16 -10.90 -24.81
N LYS A 57 -3.15 -11.63 -25.28
CA LYS A 57 -2.55 -11.45 -26.60
C LYS A 57 -2.41 -12.82 -27.27
N ALA A 58 -2.99 -12.95 -28.46
CA ALA A 58 -3.01 -14.21 -29.21
C ALA A 58 -3.48 -15.42 -28.39
N GLY A 59 -4.57 -15.25 -27.63
CA GLY A 59 -5.18 -16.29 -26.80
C GLY A 59 -4.40 -16.67 -25.54
N LYS A 60 -3.29 -15.98 -25.23
CA LYS A 60 -2.47 -16.20 -24.03
C LYS A 60 -2.50 -14.97 -23.12
N ILE A 61 -2.33 -15.18 -21.81
CA ILE A 61 -2.17 -14.06 -20.87
C ILE A 61 -0.88 -13.32 -21.20
N ALA A 62 -1.01 -12.02 -21.48
CA ALA A 62 0.10 -11.12 -21.75
C ALA A 62 0.48 -10.30 -20.51
N THR A 63 -0.51 -9.91 -19.70
CA THR A 63 -0.28 -9.08 -18.51
C THR A 63 -1.31 -9.38 -17.45
N TYR A 64 -0.83 -9.67 -16.25
CA TYR A 64 -1.61 -9.81 -15.04
C TYR A 64 -1.81 -8.43 -14.43
N ARG A 65 -3.04 -8.08 -14.06
CA ARG A 65 -3.41 -6.79 -13.45
C ARG A 65 -4.18 -7.00 -12.16
N VAL A 66 -3.90 -6.17 -11.17
CA VAL A 66 -4.60 -6.20 -9.88
C VAL A 66 -5.05 -4.81 -9.49
N ALA A 67 -6.16 -4.75 -8.76
CA ALA A 67 -6.50 -3.61 -7.94
C ALA A 67 -6.48 -4.08 -6.49
N VAL A 68 -5.83 -3.31 -5.65
CA VAL A 68 -5.59 -3.64 -4.25
C VAL A 68 -5.94 -2.45 -3.37
N ARG A 69 -6.21 -2.76 -2.10
CA ARG A 69 -6.30 -1.78 -1.03
C ARG A 69 -5.15 -2.02 -0.07
N VAL A 70 -4.28 -1.02 0.09
CA VAL A 70 -3.08 -1.09 0.93
C VAL A 70 -3.36 -0.40 2.25
N ALA A 71 -3.24 -1.15 3.35
CA ALA A 71 -3.30 -0.59 4.68
C ALA A 71 -1.93 -0.06 5.09
N TYR A 72 -1.86 1.13 5.67
CA TYR A 72 -0.62 1.73 6.17
C TYR A 72 -0.82 2.51 7.46
N ARG A 73 0.24 2.61 8.26
CA ARG A 73 0.23 3.41 9.50
C ARG A 73 0.56 4.87 9.19
N GLN A 74 -0.33 5.78 9.58
CA GLN A 74 -0.04 7.20 9.58
C GLN A 74 0.13 7.70 11.01
N ARG A 75 1.30 8.29 11.29
CA ARG A 75 1.53 9.01 12.55
C ARG A 75 0.73 10.30 12.55
N LEU A 76 -0.02 10.55 13.61
CA LEU A 76 -0.64 11.83 13.87
C LEU A 76 0.44 12.76 14.44
N SER A 77 0.78 13.83 13.72
CA SER A 77 1.61 14.89 14.30
C SER A 77 0.70 15.88 15.02
N SER A 78 0.95 16.11 16.31
CA SER A 78 0.39 17.27 17.00
C SER A 78 1.11 18.51 16.48
N ARG A 79 0.49 19.25 15.56
CA ARG A 79 0.98 20.58 15.22
C ARG A 79 0.61 21.51 16.37
N THR A 80 1.54 21.76 17.28
CA THR A 80 1.42 22.85 18.24
C THR A 80 1.40 24.15 17.43
N LEU A 81 0.24 24.80 17.39
CA LEU A 81 0.13 26.17 16.88
C LEU A 81 0.80 27.07 17.93
N SER A 82 1.90 27.70 17.52
CA SER A 82 2.60 28.76 18.27
C SER A 82 2.09 30.12 17.85
#